data_AF-A0A5Q3Q4Q3-F1
#
_entry.id   AF-A0A5Q3Q4Q3-F1
#
_cell.length_a   1.000
_cell.length_b   1.000
_cell.length_c   1.000
_cell.angle_alpha   90.00
_cell.angle_beta   90.00
_cell.angle_gamma   90.00
#
_symmetry.space_group_name_H-M   'P 1'
#
loop_
_entity.id
_entity.type
_entity.pdbx_description
1 polymer ?
#
loop_
_entity_poly.entity_id
_entity_poly.type
_entity_poly.pdbx_seq_one_letter_code
_entity_poly.pdbx_strand_id
1 'polypeptide(L)'
;MAKATRSTRRGATVDVVEMMPRPKQWVGFVILGTLVRWRAEITTLVLGLVLFFWLDSFGNPWLTGGVLIGIPLLVFAIPHTRRMVVSRVWCVVDRHRIRSSLRQTKIRTVTRDGDYPLLFWARPTKTGERIWVWLPAGSAARDVEDALDYIAPACMARDARLHTVRKLSTVCAIDVIRRDPLAASAVGSPLSRFTKHRAPAEPDAATVTPIKPTPPAPTAASETPADERRTGASAADSKTSETARKPVAAAVVVNGEDLSDYVD
;
A
#
# COMPACT_ATOMS: atom_id res chain seq x y z
N MET A 1 -48.87 14.29 -48.66
CA MET A 1 -47.58 14.55 -47.96
C MET A 1 -47.88 15.00 -46.53
N ALA A 2 -47.70 14.12 -45.53
CA ALA A 2 -47.85 14.47 -44.12
C ALA A 2 -46.55 14.07 -43.40
N LYS A 3 -45.86 15.06 -42.83
CA LYS A 3 -44.50 14.93 -42.27
C LYS A 3 -44.62 14.60 -40.79
N ALA A 4 -44.35 13.34 -40.43
CA ALA A 4 -44.33 12.86 -39.06
C ALA A 4 -43.13 13.45 -38.30
N THR A 5 -43.41 14.26 -37.27
CA THR A 5 -42.43 14.80 -36.33
C THR A 5 -42.26 13.83 -35.16
N ARG A 6 -41.23 12.97 -35.22
CA ARG A 6 -40.77 12.20 -34.05
C ARG A 6 -39.91 13.10 -33.16
N SER A 7 -40.52 13.64 -32.12
CA SER A 7 -39.80 14.26 -31.00
C SER A 7 -39.35 13.16 -30.04
N THR A 8 -38.09 12.76 -30.15
CA THR A 8 -37.43 11.85 -29.22
C THR A 8 -37.13 12.62 -27.93
N ARG A 9 -38.02 12.54 -26.95
CA ARG A 9 -37.71 12.93 -25.56
C ARG A 9 -36.64 11.98 -25.04
N ARG A 10 -35.38 12.41 -25.09
CA ARG A 10 -34.30 11.84 -24.27
C ARG A 10 -34.68 12.11 -22.82
N GLY A 11 -35.16 11.07 -22.13
CA GLY A 11 -35.26 11.08 -20.68
C GLY A 11 -33.87 11.34 -20.12
N ALA A 12 -33.68 12.50 -19.51
CA ALA A 12 -32.57 12.72 -18.60
C ALA A 12 -32.78 11.75 -17.44
N THR A 13 -32.09 10.63 -17.46
CA THR A 13 -31.80 9.86 -16.25
C THR A 13 -31.08 10.82 -15.33
N VAL A 14 -31.84 11.35 -14.38
CA VAL A 14 -31.30 12.06 -13.23
C VAL A 14 -30.36 11.05 -12.58
N ASP A 15 -29.04 11.26 -12.70
CA ASP A 15 -28.08 10.59 -11.86
C ASP A 15 -28.50 10.90 -10.44
N VAL A 16 -29.20 9.95 -9.83
CA VAL A 16 -29.42 9.92 -8.39
C VAL A 16 -28.02 9.71 -7.84
N VAL A 17 -27.33 10.82 -7.61
CA VAL A 17 -26.19 10.88 -6.72
C VAL A 17 -26.77 10.42 -5.40
N GLU A 18 -26.69 9.11 -5.15
CA GLU A 18 -26.98 8.52 -3.87
C GLU A 18 -26.18 9.34 -2.87
N MET A 19 -26.89 10.19 -2.16
CA MET A 19 -26.33 11.08 -1.16
C MET A 19 -26.03 10.18 0.03
N MET A 20 -24.93 9.42 -0.13
CA MET A 20 -24.39 8.52 0.87
C MET A 20 -24.25 9.37 2.13
N PRO A 21 -25.06 9.13 3.17
CA PRO A 21 -24.96 9.91 4.38
C PRO A 21 -23.56 9.68 4.90
N ARG A 22 -22.71 10.72 4.84
CA ARG A 22 -21.41 10.65 5.46
C ARG A 22 -21.68 10.27 6.91
N PRO A 23 -21.05 9.22 7.44
CA PRO A 23 -21.16 8.89 8.84
C PRO A 23 -20.80 10.17 9.59
N LYS A 24 -21.43 10.39 10.74
CA LYS A 24 -21.09 11.49 11.64
C LYS A 24 -19.67 11.24 12.15
N GLN A 25 -18.67 11.54 11.31
CA GLN A 25 -17.26 11.49 11.68
C GLN A 25 -17.17 12.35 12.93
N TRP A 26 -16.71 11.73 14.01
CA TRP A 26 -16.61 12.41 15.28
C TRP A 26 -15.79 13.67 15.06
N VAL A 27 -16.34 14.84 15.41
CA VAL A 27 -15.71 16.14 15.13
C VAL A 27 -14.27 16.17 15.68
N GLY A 28 -14.01 15.44 16.78
CA GLY A 28 -12.68 15.21 17.32
C GLY A 28 -11.69 14.57 16.33
N PHE A 29 -12.07 13.57 15.54
CA PHE A 29 -11.21 12.97 14.52
C PHE A 29 -10.95 13.91 13.34
N VAL A 30 -11.92 14.75 12.98
CA VAL A 30 -11.75 15.77 11.95
C VAL A 30 -10.80 16.87 12.42
N ILE A 31 -10.98 17.37 13.65
CA ILE A 31 -10.09 18.35 14.28
C ILE A 31 -8.70 17.77 14.46
N LEU A 32 -8.57 16.54 14.94
CA LEU A 32 -7.28 15.87 15.12
C LEU A 32 -6.60 15.65 13.76
N GLY A 33 -7.31 15.17 12.75
CA GLY A 33 -6.78 15.03 11.39
C GLY A 33 -6.33 16.36 10.81
N THR A 34 -7.08 17.44 11.06
CA THR A 34 -6.76 18.80 10.62
C THR A 34 -5.57 19.39 11.39
N LEU A 35 -5.50 19.21 12.71
CA LEU A 35 -4.36 19.63 13.53
C LEU A 35 -3.09 18.89 13.13
N VAL A 36 -3.14 17.58 12.97
CA VAL A 36 -1.96 16.81 12.54
C VAL A 36 -1.58 17.20 11.11
N ARG A 37 -2.54 17.61 10.28
CA ARG A 37 -2.27 18.16 8.93
C ARG A 37 -1.58 19.52 9.00
N TRP A 38 -2.14 20.46 9.75
CA TRP A 38 -1.66 21.82 9.85
C TRP A 38 -0.54 21.99 10.87
N ARG A 39 -0.12 20.93 11.58
CA ARG A 39 0.88 21.04 12.66
C ARG A 39 2.14 21.76 12.21
N ALA A 40 2.65 21.47 11.01
CA ALA A 40 3.86 22.11 10.52
C ALA A 40 3.60 23.60 10.28
N GLU A 41 2.54 23.94 9.55
CA GLU A 41 2.15 25.31 9.23
C GLU A 41 1.82 26.13 10.49
N ILE A 42 1.00 25.60 11.40
CA ILE A 42 0.64 26.21 12.68
C ILE A 42 1.89 26.38 13.54
N THR A 43 2.75 25.38 13.67
CA THR A 43 3.99 25.53 14.47
C THR A 43 4.89 26.61 13.88
N THR A 44 5.07 26.66 12.56
CA THR A 44 5.89 27.71 11.92
C THR A 44 5.26 29.09 12.04
N LEU A 45 3.94 29.19 11.90
CA LEU A 45 3.20 30.45 11.99
C LEU A 45 3.21 30.98 13.43
N VAL A 46 2.89 30.14 14.41
CA VAL A 46 2.92 30.49 15.84
C VAL A 46 4.33 30.87 16.26
N LEU A 47 5.36 30.08 15.89
CA LEU A 47 6.74 30.41 16.22
C LEU A 47 7.16 31.74 15.58
N GLY A 48 6.76 31.97 14.32
CA GLY A 48 7.01 33.22 13.61
C GLY A 48 6.32 34.43 14.23
N LEU A 49 5.07 34.29 14.66
CA LEU A 49 4.32 35.35 15.35
C LEU A 49 4.90 35.64 16.74
N VAL A 50 5.19 34.61 17.53
CA VAL A 50 5.83 34.76 18.85
C VAL A 50 7.18 35.47 18.70
N LEU A 51 7.98 35.05 17.71
CA LEU A 51 9.25 35.71 17.40
C LEU A 51 9.03 37.16 16.95
N PHE A 52 8.06 37.42 16.07
CA PHE A 52 7.73 38.77 15.62
C PHE A 52 7.34 39.70 16.78
N PHE A 53 6.38 39.30 17.62
CA PHE A 53 5.96 40.12 18.78
C PHE A 53 7.07 40.28 19.81
N TRP A 54 7.90 39.26 20.02
CA TRP A 54 9.06 39.36 20.89
C TRP A 54 10.09 40.35 20.33
N LEU A 55 10.37 40.35 19.03
CA LEU A 55 11.30 41.31 18.41
C LEU A 55 10.71 42.73 18.33
N ASP A 56 9.42 42.85 18.04
CA ASP A 56 8.71 44.13 18.00
C ASP A 56 8.74 44.85 19.36
N SER A 57 8.77 44.09 20.46
CA SER A 57 8.91 44.65 21.82
C SER A 57 10.21 45.44 22.04
N PHE A 58 11.25 45.24 21.21
CA PHE A 58 12.48 46.03 21.24
C PHE A 58 12.38 47.35 20.44
N GLY A 59 11.29 47.57 19.68
CA GLY A 59 11.01 48.82 18.99
C GLY A 59 11.91 49.14 17.78
N ASN A 60 12.75 48.20 17.32
CA ASN A 60 13.65 48.41 16.18
C ASN A 60 13.22 47.59 14.95
N PRO A 61 12.57 48.19 13.95
CA PRO A 61 12.05 47.47 12.79
C PRO A 61 13.16 46.87 11.90
N TRP A 62 14.34 47.49 11.86
CA TRP A 62 15.48 46.97 11.09
C TRP A 62 16.02 45.67 11.70
N LEU A 63 16.07 45.59 13.02
CA LEU A 63 16.47 44.37 13.73
C LEU A 63 15.41 43.27 13.55
N THR A 64 14.13 43.62 13.67
CA THR A 64 13.00 42.69 13.43
C THR A 64 13.05 42.08 12.04
N GLY A 65 13.12 42.92 10.99
CA GLY A 65 13.23 42.46 9.61
C GLY A 65 14.51 41.67 9.35
N GLY A 66 15.64 42.14 9.88
CA GLY A 66 16.94 41.50 9.74
C GLY A 66 16.98 40.09 10.32
N VAL A 67 16.36 39.86 11.47
CA VAL A 67 16.30 38.53 12.10
C VAL A 67 15.28 37.62 11.41
N LEU A 68 14.09 38.12 11.09
CA LEU A 68 13.04 37.34 10.41
C LEU A 68 13.47 36.83 9.04
N ILE A 69 14.28 37.60 8.32
CA ILE A 69 14.79 37.24 6.99
C ILE A 69 16.17 36.58 7.10
N GLY A 70 17.02 37.06 7.99
CA GLY A 70 18.40 36.60 8.17
C GLY A 70 18.50 35.18 8.70
N ILE A 71 17.66 34.79 9.68
CA ILE A 71 17.63 33.41 10.21
C ILE A 71 17.30 32.39 9.11
N PRO A 72 16.18 32.50 8.35
CA PRO A 72 15.90 31.54 7.29
C PRO A 72 17.01 31.55 6.22
N LEU A 73 17.53 32.72 5.82
CA LEU A 73 18.65 32.79 4.89
C LEU A 73 19.87 31.99 5.39
N LEU A 74 20.25 32.15 6.66
CA LEU A 74 21.37 31.41 7.26
C LEU A 74 21.10 29.89 7.28
N VAL A 75 19.88 29.50 7.64
CA VAL A 75 19.43 28.09 7.64
C VAL A 75 19.49 27.49 6.23
N PHE A 76 19.17 28.26 5.19
CA PHE A 76 19.26 27.82 3.80
C PHE A 76 20.68 27.89 3.21
N ALA A 77 21.54 28.77 3.73
CA ALA A 77 22.94 28.89 3.32
C ALA A 77 23.78 27.69 3.78
N ILE A 78 23.52 27.15 4.98
CA ILE A 78 24.23 25.98 5.48
C ILE A 78 23.69 24.71 4.78
N PRO A 79 24.52 23.95 4.05
CA PRO A 79 24.06 22.83 3.22
C PRO A 79 23.46 21.68 4.05
N HIS A 80 23.89 21.51 5.30
CA HIS A 80 23.40 20.46 6.18
C HIS A 80 21.98 20.73 6.68
N THR A 81 21.72 21.94 7.19
CA THR A 81 20.40 22.37 7.65
C THR A 81 19.42 22.47 6.49
N ARG A 82 19.86 22.98 5.33
CA ARG A 82 19.04 22.99 4.11
C ARG A 82 18.54 21.59 3.76
N ARG A 83 19.41 20.59 3.78
CA ARG A 83 19.03 19.19 3.49
C ARG A 83 17.98 18.69 4.49
N MET A 84 18.15 18.97 5.78
CA MET A 84 17.18 18.59 6.81
C MET A 84 15.81 19.25 6.60
N VAL A 85 15.78 20.57 6.37
CA VAL A 85 14.53 21.31 6.15
C VAL A 85 13.82 20.80 4.90
N VAL A 86 14.56 20.66 3.79
CA VAL A 86 14.00 20.14 2.53
C VAL A 86 13.41 18.75 2.73
N SER A 87 14.11 17.84 3.44
CA SER A 87 13.56 16.51 3.75
C SER A 87 12.30 16.56 4.62
N ARG A 88 12.15 17.54 5.52
CA ARG A 88 10.91 17.70 6.30
C ARG A 88 9.77 18.31 5.48
N VAL A 89 10.08 19.22 4.56
CA VAL A 89 9.10 19.79 3.64
C VAL A 89 8.55 18.70 2.71
N TRP A 90 9.41 17.84 2.15
CA TRP A 90 8.96 16.71 1.34
C TRP A 90 8.02 15.78 2.11
N CYS A 91 8.29 15.50 3.40
CA CYS A 91 7.39 14.71 4.25
C CYS A 91 5.98 15.30 4.36
N VAL A 92 5.84 16.63 4.36
CA VAL A 92 4.54 17.30 4.37
C VAL A 92 3.88 17.18 3.00
N VAL A 93 4.64 17.48 1.93
CA VAL A 93 4.17 17.39 0.54
C VAL A 93 3.69 15.97 0.21
N ASP A 94 4.49 14.94 0.50
CA ASP A 94 4.17 13.55 0.17
C ASP A 94 2.93 13.08 0.92
N ARG A 95 2.77 13.48 2.18
CA ARG A 95 1.53 13.21 2.92
C ARG A 95 0.29 13.82 2.25
N HIS A 96 0.40 15.04 1.70
CA HIS A 96 -0.70 15.65 0.95
C HIS A 96 -0.94 14.93 -0.37
N ARG A 97 0.13 14.60 -1.10
CA ARG A 97 0.03 13.96 -2.41
C ARG A 97 -0.50 12.53 -2.31
N ILE A 98 -0.07 11.74 -1.33
CA ILE A 98 -0.64 10.41 -1.06
C ILE A 98 -2.13 10.52 -0.75
N ARG A 99 -2.55 11.51 0.06
CA ARG A 99 -3.97 11.67 0.34
C ARG A 99 -4.77 12.04 -0.91
N SER A 100 -4.22 12.91 -1.76
CA SER A 100 -4.83 13.26 -3.04
C SER A 100 -4.87 12.06 -3.99
N SER A 101 -3.81 11.24 -4.03
CA SER A 101 -3.79 10.02 -4.85
C SER A 101 -4.83 9.04 -4.36
N LEU A 102 -4.88 8.72 -3.06
CA LEU A 102 -5.90 7.84 -2.47
C LEU A 102 -7.35 8.31 -2.74
N ARG A 103 -7.55 9.62 -2.96
CA ARG A 103 -8.86 10.19 -3.36
C ARG A 103 -9.18 10.04 -4.84
N GLN A 104 -8.16 10.03 -5.69
CA GLN A 104 -8.28 10.01 -7.15
C GLN A 104 -8.10 8.61 -7.73
N THR A 105 -7.51 7.68 -6.98
CA THR A 105 -7.27 6.30 -7.41
C THR A 105 -8.57 5.55 -7.62
N LYS A 106 -8.56 4.69 -8.64
CA LYS A 106 -9.65 3.73 -8.92
C LYS A 106 -9.80 2.68 -7.82
N ILE A 107 -8.73 2.41 -7.08
CA ILE A 107 -8.70 1.42 -6.01
C ILE A 107 -9.45 1.96 -4.79
N ARG A 108 -10.37 1.14 -4.30
CA ARG A 108 -11.23 1.47 -3.17
C ARG A 108 -10.47 1.29 -1.86
N THR A 109 -9.68 2.30 -1.50
CA THR A 109 -9.03 2.40 -0.18
C THR A 109 -9.93 3.03 0.89
N VAL A 110 -11.17 3.34 0.50
CA VAL A 110 -12.15 4.07 1.30
C VAL A 110 -13.16 3.09 1.86
N THR A 111 -13.43 3.18 3.15
CA THR A 111 -14.51 2.41 3.79
C THR A 111 -15.85 2.71 3.09
N ARG A 112 -16.84 1.83 3.19
CA ARG A 112 -18.19 2.08 2.64
C ARG A 112 -18.77 3.44 3.05
N ASP A 113 -18.39 3.92 4.22
CA ASP A 113 -18.85 5.18 4.78
C ASP A 113 -18.07 6.42 4.27
N GLY A 114 -17.09 6.27 3.39
CA GLY A 114 -16.35 7.42 2.83
C GLY A 114 -15.09 7.82 3.63
N ASP A 115 -14.69 7.00 4.60
CA ASP A 115 -13.52 7.25 5.44
C ASP A 115 -12.22 6.85 4.72
N TYR A 116 -11.29 7.80 4.67
CA TYR A 116 -9.96 7.59 4.08
C TYR A 116 -8.94 7.25 5.16
N PRO A 117 -7.91 6.43 4.84
CA PRO A 117 -6.78 6.22 5.71
C PRO A 117 -6.21 7.54 6.24
N LEU A 118 -5.93 7.57 7.54
CA LEU A 118 -5.41 8.74 8.23
C LEU A 118 -3.88 8.62 8.28
N LEU A 119 -3.21 9.41 7.45
CA LEU A 119 -1.75 9.55 7.51
C LEU A 119 -1.47 10.42 8.73
N PHE A 120 -0.79 9.96 9.78
CA PHE A 120 -0.57 10.77 11.00
C PHE A 120 0.89 11.22 11.17
N TRP A 121 1.85 10.45 10.71
CA TRP A 121 3.26 10.75 10.93
C TRP A 121 4.08 10.51 9.67
N ALA A 122 5.06 11.38 9.41
CA ALA A 122 6.02 11.23 8.33
C ALA A 122 7.42 11.49 8.90
N ARG A 123 8.37 10.61 8.58
CA ARG A 123 9.77 10.69 9.02
C ARG A 123 10.68 10.58 7.79
N PRO A 124 11.68 11.47 7.64
CA PRO A 124 12.67 11.31 6.60
C PRO A 124 13.56 10.09 6.88
N THR A 125 13.86 9.32 5.84
CA THR A 125 14.77 8.16 5.86
C THR A 125 15.96 8.42 4.93
N LYS A 126 16.94 7.50 4.88
CA LYS A 126 18.11 7.65 4.00
C LYS A 126 17.73 7.56 2.51
N THR A 127 16.71 6.78 2.18
CA THR A 127 16.26 6.49 0.80
C THR A 127 15.12 7.39 0.34
N GLY A 128 14.47 8.09 1.26
CA GLY A 128 13.35 8.96 0.99
C GLY A 128 12.61 9.22 2.29
N GLU A 129 11.42 8.65 2.43
CA GLU A 129 10.51 8.98 3.53
C GLU A 129 9.70 7.77 3.99
N ARG A 130 9.37 7.73 5.28
CA ARG A 130 8.47 6.74 5.86
C ARG A 130 7.25 7.42 6.43
N ILE A 131 6.08 7.03 5.95
CA ILE A 131 4.80 7.66 6.28
C ILE A 131 3.91 6.64 6.95
N TRP A 132 3.50 6.94 8.17
CA TRP A 132 2.62 6.10 8.97
C TRP A 132 1.17 6.40 8.66
N VAL A 133 0.45 5.33 8.38
CA VAL A 133 -0.94 5.34 7.96
C VAL A 133 -1.75 4.53 8.95
N TRP A 134 -2.81 5.14 9.44
CA TRP A 134 -3.84 4.51 10.24
C TRP A 134 -4.99 4.14 9.33
N LEU A 135 -5.34 2.87 9.31
CA LEU A 135 -6.42 2.29 8.54
C LEU A 135 -7.71 2.35 9.36
N PRO A 136 -8.78 3.01 8.87
CA PRO A 136 -10.09 2.93 9.51
C PRO A 136 -10.62 1.49 9.49
N ALA A 137 -11.58 1.20 10.37
CA ALA A 137 -12.27 -0.09 10.37
C ALA A 137 -12.90 -0.36 8.99
N GLY A 138 -12.73 -1.58 8.49
CA GLY A 138 -13.21 -1.98 7.17
C GLY A 138 -12.27 -1.63 6.00
N SER A 139 -11.06 -1.12 6.26
CA SER A 139 -9.98 -1.01 5.27
C SER A 139 -8.86 -2.01 5.58
N ALA A 140 -8.29 -2.62 4.55
CA ALA A 140 -7.19 -3.58 4.69
C ALA A 140 -5.87 -2.95 4.25
N ALA A 141 -4.76 -3.45 4.81
CA ALA A 141 -3.43 -3.07 4.36
C ALA A 141 -3.21 -3.41 2.86
N ARG A 142 -3.84 -4.49 2.39
CA ARG A 142 -3.79 -4.94 0.99
C ARG A 142 -4.37 -3.90 0.03
N ASP A 143 -5.43 -3.19 0.41
CA ASP A 143 -6.01 -2.13 -0.44
C ASP A 143 -5.00 -0.99 -0.66
N VAL A 144 -4.18 -0.70 0.36
CA VAL A 144 -3.10 0.30 0.26
C VAL A 144 -1.93 -0.23 -0.57
N GLU A 145 -1.63 -1.53 -0.47
CA GLU A 145 -0.61 -2.19 -1.27
C GLU A 145 -0.94 -2.12 -2.77
N ASP A 146 -2.18 -2.42 -3.13
CA ASP A 146 -2.65 -2.30 -4.51
C ASP A 146 -2.56 -0.85 -5.02
N ALA A 147 -2.72 0.14 -4.11
CA ALA A 147 -2.63 1.55 -4.45
C ALA A 147 -1.20 2.08 -4.62
N LEU A 148 -0.16 1.31 -4.29
CA LEU A 148 1.24 1.76 -4.34
C LEU A 148 1.67 2.20 -5.74
N ASP A 149 1.19 1.53 -6.78
CA ASP A 149 1.48 1.84 -8.18
C ASP A 149 1.00 3.23 -8.61
N TYR A 150 -0.05 3.74 -7.94
CA TYR A 150 -0.53 5.11 -8.14
C TYR A 150 0.13 6.11 -7.19
N ILE A 151 0.53 5.64 -6.00
CA ILE A 151 1.19 6.47 -4.99
C ILE A 151 2.62 6.84 -5.41
N ALA A 152 3.39 5.92 -6.00
CA ALA A 152 4.75 6.19 -6.46
C ALA A 152 4.84 7.37 -7.45
N PRO A 153 4.12 7.38 -8.59
CA PRO A 153 4.04 8.55 -9.47
C PRO A 153 3.33 9.72 -8.80
N ALA A 154 2.30 9.40 -8.00
CA ALA A 154 1.65 10.21 -6.98
C ALA A 154 2.59 11.14 -6.22
N CYS A 155 3.77 10.65 -5.85
CA CYS A 155 4.73 11.35 -5.01
C CYS A 155 5.98 11.79 -5.78
N MET A 156 6.08 11.56 -7.10
CA MET A 156 7.35 11.71 -7.83
C MET A 156 8.48 10.87 -7.19
N ALA A 157 8.12 9.66 -6.76
CA ALA A 157 9.05 8.68 -6.22
C ALA A 157 9.42 7.65 -7.29
N ARG A 158 10.54 6.96 -7.10
CA ARG A 158 10.95 5.84 -7.98
C ARG A 158 10.13 4.59 -7.68
N ASP A 159 9.87 4.36 -6.40
CA ASP A 159 9.19 3.17 -5.90
C ASP A 159 8.47 3.53 -4.57
N ALA A 160 7.44 2.78 -4.21
CA ALA A 160 6.73 2.91 -2.95
C ALA A 160 6.48 1.51 -2.39
N ARG A 161 6.80 1.30 -1.10
CA ARG A 161 6.68 -0.01 -0.46
C ARG A 161 5.82 0.07 0.78
N LEU A 162 5.04 -0.99 1.03
CA LEU A 162 4.25 -1.11 2.24
C LEU A 162 4.96 -1.97 3.29
N HIS A 163 4.93 -1.52 4.52
CA HIS A 163 5.33 -2.27 5.69
C HIS A 163 4.16 -2.39 6.66
N THR A 164 3.74 -3.61 6.95
CA THR A 164 2.69 -3.90 7.92
C THR A 164 3.31 -4.14 9.30
N VAL A 165 2.64 -3.65 10.35
CA VAL A 165 3.09 -3.88 11.73
C VAL A 165 2.47 -5.17 12.23
N ARG A 166 3.29 -6.17 12.58
CA ARG A 166 2.81 -7.50 13.02
C ARG A 166 1.87 -7.44 14.24
N LYS A 167 2.05 -6.45 15.12
CA LYS A 167 1.24 -6.27 16.33
C LYS A 167 -0.08 -5.51 16.09
N LEU A 168 -0.18 -4.73 15.01
CA LEU A 168 -1.29 -3.81 14.77
C LEU A 168 -1.63 -3.78 13.27
N SER A 169 -2.68 -4.50 12.87
CA SER A 169 -3.15 -4.52 11.48
C SER A 169 -3.74 -3.18 11.03
N THR A 170 -4.19 -2.35 11.97
CA THR A 170 -4.71 -1.01 11.72
C THR A 170 -3.62 0.02 11.39
N VAL A 171 -2.35 -0.33 11.56
CA VAL A 171 -1.23 0.58 11.33
C VAL A 171 -0.29 -0.03 10.30
N CYS A 172 -0.06 0.72 9.21
CA CYS A 172 0.94 0.40 8.22
C CYS A 172 1.86 1.61 7.98
N ALA A 173 3.03 1.34 7.42
CA ALA A 173 4.00 2.35 7.04
C ALA A 173 4.30 2.25 5.56
N ILE A 174 4.14 3.35 4.84
CA ILE A 174 4.47 3.48 3.43
C ILE A 174 5.86 4.10 3.33
N ASP A 175 6.79 3.38 2.73
CA ASP A 175 8.13 3.85 2.41
C ASP A 175 8.15 4.39 0.99
N VAL A 176 8.32 5.70 0.86
CA VAL A 176 8.43 6.42 -0.41
C VAL A 176 9.92 6.51 -0.77
N ILE A 177 10.34 5.80 -1.82
CA ILE A 177 11.74 5.66 -2.22
C ILE A 177 12.03 6.64 -3.36
N ARG A 178 12.83 7.66 -3.08
CA ARG A 178 13.25 8.66 -4.08
C ARG A 178 14.71 8.49 -4.49
N ARG A 179 15.54 8.02 -3.56
CA ARG A 179 16.98 7.85 -3.73
C ARG A 179 17.34 6.41 -3.49
N ASP A 180 18.10 5.86 -4.42
CA ASP A 180 18.78 4.61 -4.21
C ASP A 180 20.17 4.91 -3.61
N PRO A 181 20.42 4.55 -2.33
CA PRO A 181 21.71 4.78 -1.70
C PRO A 181 22.81 3.90 -2.30
N LEU A 182 22.47 2.79 -2.95
CA LEU A 182 23.42 1.86 -3.57
C LEU A 182 23.81 2.32 -4.98
N ALA A 183 22.95 3.06 -5.67
CA ALA A 183 23.28 3.65 -6.98
C ALA A 183 24.44 4.65 -6.92
N ALA A 184 24.60 5.37 -5.80
CA ALA A 184 25.67 6.35 -5.62
C ALA A 184 27.01 5.72 -5.20
N SER A 185 27.01 4.49 -4.69
CA SER A 185 28.19 3.78 -4.23
C SER A 185 27.99 2.31 -4.47
N ALA A 186 28.52 1.81 -5.60
CA ALA A 186 28.54 0.39 -5.89
C ALA A 186 29.24 -0.32 -4.73
N VAL A 187 28.47 -0.99 -3.89
CA VAL A 187 29.02 -1.77 -2.79
C VAL A 187 29.71 -2.97 -3.43
N GLY A 188 31.05 -2.94 -3.44
CA GLY A 188 31.84 -4.05 -3.93
C GLY A 188 31.49 -5.30 -3.13
N SER A 189 30.78 -6.25 -3.76
CA SER A 189 30.40 -7.49 -3.09
C SER A 189 31.67 -8.22 -2.65
N PRO A 190 31.79 -8.71 -1.40
CA PRO A 190 32.91 -9.54 -0.99
C PRO A 190 33.01 -10.82 -1.83
N LEU A 191 31.90 -11.27 -2.44
CA LEU A 191 31.87 -12.39 -3.38
C LEU A 191 32.57 -12.08 -4.72
N SER A 192 32.71 -10.81 -5.09
CA SER A 192 33.52 -10.41 -6.25
C SER A 192 34.99 -10.80 -6.09
N ARG A 193 35.47 -11.04 -4.86
CA ARG A 193 36.83 -11.56 -4.61
C ARG A 193 36.95 -13.05 -4.92
N PHE A 194 35.87 -13.81 -4.76
CA PHE A 194 35.85 -15.25 -5.02
C PHE A 194 35.56 -15.57 -6.50
N THR A 195 34.80 -14.74 -7.19
CA THR A 195 34.52 -14.92 -8.63
C THR A 195 35.68 -14.46 -9.54
N LYS A 196 36.66 -13.70 -9.03
CA LYS A 196 37.87 -13.35 -9.78
C LYS A 196 38.70 -14.55 -10.24
N HIS A 197 38.56 -15.71 -9.57
CA HIS A 197 39.23 -16.95 -9.95
C HIS A 197 38.39 -17.86 -10.84
N ARG A 198 37.14 -17.49 -11.13
CA ARG A 198 36.29 -18.20 -12.07
C ARG A 198 36.37 -17.45 -13.40
N ALA A 199 37.06 -18.04 -14.37
CA ALA A 199 36.98 -17.57 -15.75
C ALA A 199 35.50 -17.47 -16.15
N PRO A 200 35.08 -16.42 -16.88
CA PRO A 200 33.71 -16.31 -17.36
C PRO A 200 33.40 -17.61 -18.11
N ALA A 201 32.45 -18.38 -17.59
CA ALA A 201 31.93 -19.50 -18.34
C ALA A 201 31.33 -18.93 -19.62
N GLU A 202 31.83 -19.40 -20.75
CA GLU A 202 31.28 -19.13 -22.07
C GLU A 202 29.75 -19.36 -22.01
N PRO A 203 28.93 -18.45 -22.56
CA PRO A 203 27.48 -18.44 -22.34
C PRO A 203 26.75 -19.73 -22.78
N ASP A 204 27.41 -20.64 -23.50
CA ASP A 204 26.88 -21.93 -23.93
C ASP A 204 27.25 -23.11 -23.02
N ALA A 205 28.04 -22.91 -21.96
CA ALA A 205 28.50 -23.98 -21.07
C ALA A 205 27.64 -24.15 -19.80
N ALA A 206 26.44 -23.56 -19.75
CA ALA A 206 25.47 -23.90 -18.72
C ALA A 206 24.83 -25.25 -19.06
N THR A 207 25.53 -26.35 -18.75
CA THR A 207 24.90 -27.67 -18.70
C THR A 207 23.89 -27.65 -17.57
N VAL A 208 22.63 -27.34 -17.92
CA VAL A 208 21.47 -27.68 -17.11
C VAL A 208 21.51 -29.20 -16.98
N THR A 209 22.01 -29.73 -15.88
CA THR A 209 21.83 -31.14 -15.54
C THR A 209 20.35 -31.31 -15.16
N PRO A 210 19.51 -31.94 -16.00
CA PRO A 210 18.15 -32.21 -15.60
C PRO A 210 18.19 -33.17 -14.42
N ILE A 211 17.53 -32.80 -13.32
CA ILE A 211 17.29 -33.71 -12.21
C ILE A 211 16.42 -34.84 -12.79
N LYS A 212 17.00 -36.03 -12.91
CA LYS A 212 16.30 -37.23 -13.38
C LYS A 212 15.23 -37.59 -12.34
N PRO A 213 13.92 -37.53 -12.65
CA PRO A 213 12.91 -37.99 -11.72
C PRO A 213 13.08 -39.50 -11.51
N THR A 214 13.32 -39.89 -10.26
CA THR A 214 13.35 -41.29 -9.84
C THR A 214 11.94 -41.87 -10.02
N PRO A 215 11.76 -42.97 -10.77
CA PRO A 215 10.44 -43.61 -10.89
C PRO A 215 9.98 -44.15 -9.53
N PRO A 216 8.69 -44.04 -9.17
CA PRO A 216 8.17 -44.71 -7.99
C PRO A 216 8.31 -46.22 -8.15
N ALA A 217 8.72 -46.89 -7.07
CA ALA A 217 8.88 -48.33 -7.01
C ALA A 217 7.57 -49.05 -7.41
N PRO A 218 7.64 -50.21 -8.08
CA PRO A 218 6.44 -50.94 -8.49
C PRO A 218 5.69 -51.47 -7.26
N THR A 219 4.51 -50.92 -6.99
CA THR A 219 3.54 -51.51 -6.07
C THR A 219 3.10 -52.85 -6.66
N ALA A 220 3.41 -53.92 -5.94
CA ALA A 220 2.99 -55.27 -6.26
C ALA A 220 1.46 -55.35 -6.43
N ALA A 221 1.07 -56.12 -7.43
CA ALA A 221 -0.30 -56.47 -7.74
C ALA A 221 -1.03 -57.05 -6.52
N SER A 222 -2.32 -56.74 -6.40
CA SER A 222 -3.27 -57.56 -5.68
C SER A 222 -4.59 -57.55 -6.44
N GLU A 223 -5.13 -58.75 -6.58
CA GLU A 223 -6.10 -59.18 -7.57
C GLU A 223 -7.53 -58.76 -7.22
N THR A 224 -8.33 -58.61 -8.26
CA THR A 224 -9.80 -58.54 -8.24
C THR A 224 -10.39 -59.90 -7.85
N PRO A 225 -11.55 -59.91 -7.17
CA PRO A 225 -12.74 -60.51 -7.80
C PRO A 225 -13.96 -59.60 -7.59
N ALA A 226 -14.68 -59.16 -8.63
CA ALA A 226 -15.69 -59.89 -9.40
C ALA A 226 -16.85 -60.39 -8.54
N ASP A 227 -17.94 -59.62 -8.46
CA ASP A 227 -19.30 -60.18 -8.34
C ASP A 227 -20.38 -59.23 -8.89
N GLU A 228 -21.53 -59.83 -9.20
CA GLU A 228 -22.46 -59.59 -10.31
C GLU A 228 -23.65 -58.63 -10.05
N ARG A 229 -24.03 -57.92 -11.13
CA ARG A 229 -25.39 -57.86 -11.73
C ARG A 229 -26.59 -57.35 -10.91
N ARG A 230 -27.18 -56.21 -11.33
CA ARG A 230 -28.58 -56.14 -11.83
C ARG A 230 -28.94 -54.79 -12.48
N THR A 231 -29.56 -54.91 -13.64
CA THR A 231 -30.25 -53.90 -14.46
C THR A 231 -31.56 -53.43 -13.83
N GLY A 232 -31.93 -52.17 -14.07
CA GLY A 232 -33.31 -51.69 -13.90
C GLY A 232 -33.44 -50.18 -14.06
N ALA A 233 -33.98 -49.73 -15.20
CA ALA A 233 -34.37 -48.35 -15.45
C ALA A 233 -35.74 -48.03 -14.81
N SER A 234 -35.93 -46.82 -14.29
CA SER A 234 -37.16 -46.02 -14.52
C SER A 234 -37.01 -44.60 -13.98
N ALA A 235 -37.63 -43.66 -14.68
CA ALA A 235 -37.74 -42.24 -14.37
C ALA A 235 -38.77 -41.95 -13.27
N ALA A 236 -38.56 -40.87 -12.50
CA ALA A 236 -39.53 -39.81 -12.18
C ALA A 236 -39.12 -39.04 -10.90
N ASP A 237 -38.88 -37.74 -11.09
CA ASP A 237 -39.37 -36.59 -10.32
C ASP A 237 -39.75 -36.77 -8.82
N SER A 238 -38.99 -36.15 -7.91
CA SER A 238 -39.53 -35.24 -6.88
C SER A 238 -38.44 -34.68 -5.93
N LYS A 239 -38.27 -33.36 -6.02
CA LYS A 239 -38.14 -32.36 -4.94
C LYS A 239 -37.66 -32.74 -3.52
N THR A 240 -36.63 -31.99 -3.10
CA THR A 240 -36.37 -31.43 -1.75
C THR A 240 -35.61 -32.30 -0.74
N SER A 241 -34.31 -32.01 -0.57
CA SER A 241 -33.65 -31.72 0.72
C SER A 241 -32.12 -31.69 0.53
N GLU A 242 -31.58 -30.50 0.33
CA GLU A 242 -30.14 -30.25 0.25
C GLU A 242 -29.56 -30.18 1.67
N THR A 243 -29.08 -31.32 2.17
CA THR A 243 -28.16 -31.38 3.32
C THR A 243 -27.34 -32.67 3.23
N ALA A 244 -26.15 -32.64 2.60
CA ALA A 244 -25.06 -33.56 2.92
C ALA A 244 -23.76 -33.29 2.12
N ARG A 245 -22.68 -33.19 2.92
CA ARG A 245 -21.34 -33.74 2.69
C ARG A 245 -20.46 -33.10 1.60
N LYS A 246 -19.66 -32.15 2.09
CA LYS A 246 -18.29 -31.86 1.62
C LYS A 246 -17.53 -33.18 1.41
N PRO A 247 -16.84 -33.40 0.27
CA PRO A 247 -16.01 -34.58 0.08
C PRO A 247 -14.85 -34.54 1.07
N VAL A 248 -14.69 -35.61 1.84
CA VAL A 248 -13.54 -35.82 2.73
C VAL A 248 -12.34 -36.05 1.83
N ALA A 249 -11.52 -35.02 1.66
CA ALA A 249 -10.20 -35.16 1.06
C ALA A 249 -9.37 -36.09 1.95
N ALA A 250 -8.76 -37.11 1.34
CA ALA A 250 -7.91 -38.06 2.05
C ALA A 250 -6.78 -37.31 2.77
N ALA A 251 -6.66 -37.53 4.08
CA ALA A 251 -5.62 -36.93 4.91
C ALA A 251 -4.24 -37.33 4.37
N VAL A 252 -3.46 -36.34 3.95
CA VAL A 252 -2.07 -36.52 3.56
C VAL A 252 -1.23 -36.37 4.82
N VAL A 253 -0.94 -37.51 5.45
CA VAL A 253 -0.06 -37.57 6.63
C VAL A 253 1.37 -37.75 6.15
N VAL A 254 2.24 -36.79 6.46
CA VAL A 254 3.69 -36.89 6.25
C VAL A 254 4.35 -36.78 7.61
N ASN A 255 5.14 -37.78 8.00
CA ASN A 255 5.82 -37.84 9.30
C ASN A 255 4.91 -37.72 10.55
N GLY A 256 3.65 -38.16 10.44
CA GLY A 256 2.71 -38.19 11.58
C GLY A 256 2.06 -36.85 11.91
N GLU A 257 2.30 -35.80 11.11
CA GLU A 257 1.62 -34.52 11.22
C GLU A 257 0.56 -34.39 10.11
N ASP A 258 -0.64 -33.94 10.49
CA ASP A 258 -1.77 -33.73 9.58
C ASP A 258 -1.66 -32.34 8.94
N LEU A 259 -1.49 -32.30 7.62
CA LEU A 259 -1.27 -31.07 6.85
C LEU A 259 -2.57 -30.39 6.41
N SER A 260 -3.74 -30.90 6.83
CA SER A 260 -5.05 -30.32 6.51
C SER A 260 -5.25 -28.89 7.04
N ASP A 261 -4.51 -28.50 8.07
CA ASP A 261 -4.68 -27.21 8.76
C ASP A 261 -3.91 -26.05 8.11
N TYR A 262 -3.10 -26.32 7.08
CA TYR A 262 -2.25 -25.32 6.42
C TYR A 262 -2.74 -24.92 5.01
N VAL A 263 -3.90 -25.41 4.58
CA VAL A 263 -4.46 -25.13 3.25
C VAL A 263 -5.87 -24.57 3.39
N ASP A 264 -5.98 -23.23 3.40
CA ASP A 264 -7.19 -22.45 3.10
C ASP A 264 -6.99 -21.65 1.81
#